data_AF-A0A699XH78-F1
#
_entry.id   AF-A0A699XH78-F1
#
_cell.length_a   1.000
_cell.length_b   1.000
_cell.length_c   1.000
_cell.angle_alpha   90.00
_cell.angle_beta   90.00
_cell.angle_gamma   90.00
#
_symmetry.space_group_name_H-M   'P 1'
#
loop_
_entity.id
_entity.type
_entity.pdbx_description
1 polymer ?
#
loop_
_entity_poly.entity_id
_entity_poly.type
_entity_poly.pdbx_seq_one_letter_code
_entity_poly.pdbx_strand_id
1 'polypeptide(L)' 'MEAEAARWIKETGNKKPVVGFIAGQTAPPGRRMGHAGAIVGGADDTAAAKMAIMRECGIHVVDSPAEIGDTMLKALGGK' A
#
# COMPACT_ATOMS: atom_id res chain seq x y z
N MET A 1 -8.28 -6.89 -4.08
CA MET A 1 -7.44 -6.55 -2.90
C MET A 1 -6.24 -5.70 -3.33
N GLU A 2 -5.53 -5.05 -2.39
CA GLU A 2 -4.40 -4.14 -2.69
C GLU A 2 -3.29 -4.81 -3.52
N ALA A 3 -2.98 -6.07 -3.23
CA ALA A 3 -2.01 -6.85 -4.01
C ALA A 3 -2.42 -7.05 -5.48
N GLU A 4 -3.72 -7.22 -5.76
CA GLU A 4 -4.24 -7.33 -7.13
C GLU A 4 -4.19 -5.97 -7.85
N ALA A 5 -4.54 -4.89 -7.14
CA ALA A 5 -4.44 -3.55 -7.70
C ALA A 5 -2.98 -3.19 -8.06
N ALA A 6 -2.02 -3.59 -7.23
CA ALA A 6 -0.60 -3.42 -7.52
C ALA A 6 -0.15 -4.17 -8.77
N ARG A 7 -0.53 -5.45 -8.89
CA ARG A 7 -0.24 -6.26 -10.08
C ARG A 7 -0.88 -5.65 -11.33
N TRP A 8 -2.13 -5.20 -11.24
CA TRP A 8 -2.81 -4.55 -12.35
C TRP A 8 -2.12 -3.25 -12.81
N ILE A 9 -1.66 -2.42 -11.87
CA ILE A 9 -0.87 -1.20 -12.18
C ILE A 9 0.39 -1.56 -12.98
N LYS A 10 1.10 -2.60 -12.56
CA LYS A 10 2.30 -3.10 -13.23
C LYS A 10 2.00 -3.64 -14.63
N GLU A 11 0.98 -4.50 -14.74
CA GLU A 11 0.59 -5.17 -15.99
C GLU A 11 0.07 -4.19 -17.04
N THR A 12 -0.68 -3.17 -16.64
CA THR A 12 -1.23 -2.17 -17.56
C THR A 12 -0.22 -1.10 -17.99
N GLY A 13 0.95 -1.05 -17.35
CA GLY A 13 1.95 -0.02 -17.63
C GLY A 13 1.48 1.39 -17.27
N ASN A 14 0.70 1.53 -16.19
CA ASN A 14 0.18 2.83 -15.76
C ASN A 14 1.31 3.86 -15.57
N LYS A 15 1.17 5.02 -16.23
CA LYS A 15 2.19 6.08 -16.25
C LYS A 15 2.04 7.11 -15.14
N LYS A 16 0.89 7.17 -14.48
CA LYS A 16 0.66 8.13 -13.37
C LYS A 16 1.38 7.62 -12.12
N PRO A 17 2.09 8.47 -11.37
CA PRO A 17 2.72 8.04 -10.13
C PRO A 17 1.66 7.57 -9.14
N VAL A 18 1.97 6.48 -8.43
CA VAL A 18 1.10 5.90 -7.40
C VAL A 18 1.87 5.85 -6.09
N VAL A 19 1.28 6.44 -5.06
CA VAL A 19 1.79 6.40 -3.68
C VAL A 19 0.80 5.60 -2.84
N GLY A 20 1.30 4.66 -2.05
CA GLY A 20 0.49 3.76 -1.24
C GLY A 20 0.89 3.77 0.23
N PHE A 21 -0.10 3.63 1.10
CA PHE A 21 0.07 3.43 2.53
C PHE A 21 -0.90 2.36 3.00
N ILE A 22 -0.43 1.39 3.79
CA ILE A 22 -1.27 0.35 4.39
C ILE A 22 -1.42 0.65 5.87
N ALA A 23 -2.62 1.06 6.28
CA ALA A 23 -2.93 1.31 7.68
C ALA A 23 -3.00 0.00 8.49
N GLY A 24 -2.81 0.11 9.81
CA GLY A 24 -2.97 -1.04 10.72
C GLY A 24 -1.79 -2.02 10.72
N GLN A 25 -0.58 -1.58 10.34
CA GLN A 25 0.65 -2.40 10.43
C GLN A 25 0.90 -2.95 11.84
N THR A 26 0.48 -2.22 12.87
CA THR A 26 0.62 -2.59 14.28
C THR A 26 -0.64 -3.25 14.85
N ALA A 27 -1.63 -3.58 14.01
CA ALA A 27 -2.86 -4.22 14.46
C ALA A 27 -2.56 -5.63 14.99
N PRO A 28 -3.01 -5.98 16.20
CA PRO A 28 -2.80 -7.31 16.73
C PRO A 28 -3.63 -8.34 15.92
N PRO A 29 -3.14 -9.58 15.77
CA PRO A 29 -3.86 -10.65 15.10
C PRO A 29 -5.26 -10.84 15.68
N GLY A 30 -6.26 -11.10 14.82
CA GLY A 30 -7.63 -11.39 15.23
C GLY A 30 -8.45 -10.19 15.74
N ARG A 31 -7.91 -8.97 15.72
CA ARG A 31 -8.67 -7.77 16.11
C ARG A 31 -9.26 -7.07 14.89
N ARG A 32 -10.58 -6.92 14.88
CA ARG A 32 -11.30 -6.12 13.88
C ARG A 32 -11.12 -4.64 14.18
N MET A 33 -10.45 -3.92 13.29
CA MET A 33 -10.18 -2.49 13.44
C MET A 33 -11.31 -1.66 12.85
N GLY A 34 -12.37 -1.39 13.63
CA GLY A 34 -13.46 -0.44 13.29
C GLY A 34 -14.25 -0.77 12.02
N HIS A 35 -13.64 -0.57 10.84
CA HIS A 35 -14.18 -0.91 9.53
C HIS A 35 -14.44 -2.42 9.41
N ALA A 36 -15.59 -2.79 8.83
CA ALA A 36 -16.07 -4.16 8.86
C ALA A 36 -15.13 -5.19 8.19
N GLY A 37 -14.43 -4.75 7.14
CA GLY A 37 -13.45 -5.55 6.40
C GLY A 37 -12.01 -5.48 6.90
N ALA A 38 -11.72 -4.75 7.99
CA ALA A 38 -10.36 -4.65 8.52
C ALA A 38 -10.02 -5.86 9.43
N ILE A 39 -9.92 -7.04 8.81
CA ILE A 39 -9.50 -8.30 9.40
C ILE A 39 -8.39 -8.89 8.54
N VAL A 40 -7.33 -9.40 9.16
CA VAL A 40 -6.26 -10.13 8.45
C VAL A 40 -6.75 -11.55 8.15
N GLY A 41 -7.08 -11.83 6.88
CA GLY A 41 -7.68 -13.11 6.46
C GLY A 41 -6.70 -14.22 6.08
N GLY A 42 -5.42 -13.90 5.85
CA GLY A 42 -4.38 -14.85 5.44
C GLY A 42 -2.96 -14.24 5.43
N ALA A 43 -1.95 -15.03 5.11
CA ALA A 43 -0.53 -14.61 5.15
C ALA A 43 -0.23 -13.44 4.19
N ASP A 44 -0.80 -13.48 2.98
CA ASP A 44 -0.67 -12.42 1.97
C ASP A 44 -1.52 -11.18 2.28
N ASP A 45 -2.42 -11.31 3.26
CA ASP A 45 -3.33 -10.26 3.69
C ASP A 45 -2.77 -9.43 4.85
N THR A 46 -1.57 -9.78 5.32
CA THR A 46 -0.83 -8.98 6.29
C THR A 46 -0.42 -7.64 5.68
N ALA A 47 -0.35 -6.59 6.49
CA ALA A 47 0.08 -5.28 6.02
C ALA A 47 1.48 -5.33 5.39
N ALA A 48 2.40 -6.09 6.00
CA ALA A 48 3.76 -6.27 5.49
C ALA A 48 3.78 -6.95 4.10
N ALA A 49 3.02 -8.02 3.91
CA ALA A 49 2.93 -8.70 2.60
C ALA A 49 2.36 -7.78 1.52
N LYS A 50 1.27 -7.04 1.83
CA LYS A 50 0.69 -6.07 0.90
C LYS A 50 1.68 -5.00 0.48
N MET A 51 2.41 -4.43 1.45
CA MET A 51 3.42 -3.41 1.18
C MET A 51 4.59 -3.94 0.34
N ALA A 52 5.04 -5.17 0.58
CA ALA A 52 6.08 -5.81 -0.23
C ALA A 52 5.63 -5.97 -1.70
N ILE A 53 4.44 -6.52 -1.93
CA ILE A 53 3.88 -6.70 -3.29
C ILE A 53 3.71 -5.36 -4.00
N MET A 54 3.22 -4.33 -3.28
CA MET A 54 3.08 -2.98 -3.84
C MET A 54 4.44 -2.40 -4.28
N ARG A 55 5.49 -2.55 -3.45
CA ARG A 55 6.86 -2.10 -3.78
C ARG A 55 7.42 -2.85 -5.00
N GLU A 56 7.23 -4.17 -5.09
CA GLU A 56 7.64 -4.98 -6.25
C GLU A 56 6.92 -4.61 -7.56
N CYS A 57 5.76 -3.98 -7.44
CA CYS A 57 4.98 -3.46 -8.57
C CYS A 57 5.35 -2.01 -8.94
N GLY A 58 6.34 -1.41 -8.28
CA GLY A 58 6.79 -0.06 -8.57
C GLY A 58 5.94 1.04 -7.94
N ILE A 59 5.06 0.70 -6.99
CA ILE A 59 4.32 1.71 -6.21
C ILE A 59 5.25 2.31 -5.15
N HIS A 60 5.19 3.62 -4.98
CA HIS A 60 5.90 4.29 -3.89
C HIS A 60 5.16 4.04 -2.57
N VAL A 61 5.64 3.07 -1.78
CA VAL A 61 5.00 2.70 -0.51
C VAL A 61 5.69 3.37 0.66
N VAL A 62 4.92 4.19 1.39
CA VAL A 62 5.39 4.90 2.59
C VAL A 62 5.05 4.13 3.86
N ASP A 63 5.86 4.32 4.90
CA ASP A 63 5.66 3.66 6.19
C ASP A 63 4.79 4.52 7.12
N SER A 64 4.79 5.85 6.93
CA SER A 64 3.93 6.79 7.66
C SER A 64 2.98 7.54 6.72
N PRO A 65 1.70 7.76 7.13
CA PRO A 65 0.77 8.56 6.33
C PRO A 65 1.24 10.03 6.21
N ALA A 66 2.10 10.51 7.11
CA ALA A 66 2.67 11.86 7.04
C ALA A 66 3.60 12.04 5.81
N GLU A 67 4.17 10.96 5.28
CA GLU A 67 5.12 10.99 4.17
C GLU A 67 4.44 10.98 2.79
N ILE A 68 3.11 10.81 2.73
CA ILE A 68 2.36 10.71 1.47
C ILE A 68 2.56 11.97 0.62
N GLY A 69 2.48 13.16 1.23
CA GLY A 69 2.61 14.44 0.53
C GLY A 69 3.98 14.60 -0.10
N ASP A 70 5.04 14.45 0.70
CA ASP A 70 6.42 14.58 0.26
C ASP A 70 6.79 13.55 -0.82
N THR A 71 6.30 12.32 -0.68
CA THR A 71 6.55 11.25 -1.65
C THR A 71 5.84 11.53 -2.98
N MET A 72 4.59 12.01 -2.93
CA MET A 72 3.87 12.39 -4.15
C MET A 72 4.53 13.58 -4.85
N LEU A 73 4.97 14.60 -4.09
CA LEU A 73 5.69 15.74 -4.65
C LEU A 73 6.95 15.29 -5.41
N LYS A 74 7.76 14.43 -4.79
CA LYS A 74 8.95 13.83 -5.43
C LYS A 74 8.59 13.02 -6.67
N ALA A 75 7.54 12.20 -6.61
CA ALA A 75 7.11 11.36 -7.73
C ALA A 75 6.59 12.18 -8.94
N LEU A 76 6.06 13.37 -8.70
CA LEU A 76 5.66 14.33 -9.74
C LEU A 76 6.84 15.15 -10.29
N GLY A 77 8.05 14.98 -9.76
CA GLY A 77 9.23 15.77 -10.15
C GLY A 77 9.33 17.14 -9.47
N GLY A 78 8.58 17.36 -8.39
CA GLY A 78 8.74 18.53 -7.53
C GLY A 78 10.08 18.50 -6.80
N LYS A 79 10.74 19.67 -6.70
CA LYS A 79 11.96 19.87 -5.90
C LYS A 79 11.63 20.01 -4.42
#